data_AF-A0A959EH09-F1
#
_entry.id   AF-A0A959EH09-F1
#
_cell.length_a   1.000
_cell.length_b   1.000
_cell.length_c   1.000
_cell.angle_alpha   90.00
_cell.angle_beta   90.00
_cell.angle_gamma   90.00
#
_symmetry.space_group_name_H-M   'P 1'
#
loop_
_entity.id
_entity.type
_entity.pdbx_description
1 polymer ?
#
loop_
_entity_poly.entity_id
_entity_poly.type
_entity_poly.pdbx_seq_one_letter_code
_entity_poly.pdbx_strand_id
1 'polypeptide(L)'
;MNTSLHAYLEAMRQFPFLAKRSPQQYFRRPGKDFTRTRILHLERVVWLNITLLKCTLRVELDQFFDWLDARQFSPTKSALVQARQKLLPKFFKDMFMFSVS
;
A
#
# COMPACT_ATOMS: atom_id res chain seq x y z
N MET A 1 -25.52 -15.04 -4.20
CA MET A 1 -24.69 -14.53 -3.08
C MET A 1 -23.73 -13.50 -3.66
N ASN A 2 -23.54 -12.35 -3.01
CA ASN A 2 -22.86 -11.14 -3.52
C ASN A 2 -21.34 -11.37 -3.81
N THR A 3 -21.02 -12.20 -4.80
CA THR A 3 -19.66 -12.63 -5.15
C THR A 3 -18.80 -11.50 -5.73
N SER A 4 -19.40 -10.47 -6.33
CA SER A 4 -18.66 -9.41 -7.03
C SER A 4 -17.83 -8.54 -6.10
N LEU A 5 -18.39 -8.04 -4.99
CA LEU A 5 -17.66 -7.16 -4.06
C LEU A 5 -16.55 -7.91 -3.32
N HIS A 6 -16.82 -9.13 -2.86
CA HIS A 6 -15.80 -9.94 -2.18
C HIS A 6 -14.65 -10.27 -3.13
N ALA A 7 -14.95 -10.71 -4.36
CA ALA A 7 -13.93 -10.97 -5.38
C ALA A 7 -13.12 -9.69 -5.71
N TYR A 8 -13.80 -8.54 -5.80
CA TYR A 8 -13.16 -7.25 -6.02
C TYR A 8 -12.18 -6.89 -4.91
N LEU A 9 -12.60 -7.00 -3.64
CA LEU A 9 -11.76 -6.69 -2.49
C LEU A 9 -10.58 -7.67 -2.35
N GLU A 10 -10.79 -8.96 -2.65
CA GLU A 10 -9.70 -9.93 -2.69
C GLU A 10 -8.71 -9.62 -3.81
N ALA A 11 -9.17 -9.27 -5.02
CA ALA A 11 -8.29 -8.87 -6.11
C ALA A 11 -7.44 -7.64 -5.75
N MET A 12 -8.04 -6.63 -5.11
CA MET A 12 -7.31 -5.48 -4.57
C MET A 12 -6.28 -5.88 -3.50
N ARG A 13 -6.64 -6.81 -2.59
CA ARG A 13 -5.74 -7.29 -1.53
C ARG A 13 -4.54 -8.04 -2.10
N GLN A 14 -4.72 -8.76 -3.21
CA GLN A 14 -3.66 -9.52 -3.88
C GLN A 14 -2.76 -8.65 -4.77
N PHE A 15 -3.28 -7.53 -5.29
CA PHE A 15 -2.58 -6.70 -6.27
C PHE A 15 -1.17 -6.26 -5.85
N PRO A 16 -0.89 -5.80 -4.60
CA PRO A 16 0.46 -5.46 -4.18
C PRO A 16 1.47 -6.60 -4.38
N PHE A 17 1.07 -7.85 -4.16
CA PHE A 17 1.94 -9.02 -4.36
C PHE A 17 2.17 -9.30 -5.85
N LEU A 18 1.13 -9.12 -6.68
CA LEU A 18 1.25 -9.24 -8.14
C LEU A 18 2.15 -8.15 -8.73
N ALA A 19 2.03 -6.92 -8.24
CA ALA A 19 2.85 -5.79 -8.68
C ALA A 19 4.35 -6.02 -8.45
N LYS A 20 4.72 -6.77 -7.40
CA LYS A 20 6.12 -7.16 -7.15
C LYS A 20 6.69 -8.08 -8.25
N ARG A 21 5.85 -8.78 -9.03
CA ARG A 21 6.27 -9.62 -10.16
C ARG A 21 6.62 -8.81 -11.41
N SER A 22 6.05 -7.60 -11.53
CA SER A 22 6.27 -6.69 -12.67
C SER A 22 6.73 -5.30 -12.20
N PRO A 23 7.85 -5.19 -11.45
CA PRO A 23 8.25 -3.96 -10.77
C PRO A 23 8.49 -2.78 -11.72
N GLN A 24 8.83 -3.04 -12.99
CA GLN A 24 9.06 -2.04 -14.02
C GLN A 24 7.80 -1.22 -14.34
N GLN A 25 6.61 -1.78 -14.12
CA GLN A 25 5.35 -1.11 -14.41
C GLN A 25 4.90 -0.19 -13.27
N TYR A 26 5.40 -0.42 -12.05
CA TYR A 26 4.74 0.02 -10.83
C TYR A 26 5.63 0.80 -9.86
N PHE A 27 6.95 0.63 -9.92
CA PHE A 27 7.88 1.26 -9.00
C PHE A 27 8.80 2.23 -9.72
N ARG A 28 9.13 3.37 -9.07
CA ARG A 28 10.05 4.36 -9.63
C ARG A 28 11.45 3.81 -9.86
N ARG A 29 11.95 2.95 -8.97
CA ARG A 29 13.27 2.31 -9.11
C ARG A 29 13.10 0.79 -9.04
N PRO A 30 12.78 0.13 -10.17
CA PRO A 30 12.65 -1.33 -10.23
C PRO A 30 13.93 -2.03 -9.74
N GLY A 31 13.78 -3.11 -8.99
CA GLY A 31 14.91 -3.83 -8.37
C GLY A 31 15.56 -3.13 -7.17
N LYS A 32 15.11 -1.93 -6.79
CA LYS A 32 15.57 -1.22 -5.57
C LYS A 32 14.43 -0.93 -4.61
N ASP A 33 13.36 -0.32 -5.08
CA ASP A 33 12.20 0.03 -4.25
C ASP A 33 11.45 -1.24 -3.81
N PHE A 34 11.01 -1.26 -2.55
CA PHE A 34 10.25 -2.35 -1.91
C PHE A 34 10.91 -3.75 -1.92
N THR A 35 12.23 -3.83 -2.16
CA THR A 35 12.99 -5.10 -2.12
C THR A 35 13.48 -5.49 -0.74
N ARG A 36 13.61 -4.53 0.19
CA ARG A 36 14.12 -4.74 1.55
C ARG A 36 13.00 -4.77 2.57
N THR A 37 13.21 -5.54 3.64
CA THR A 37 12.33 -5.57 4.81
C THR A 37 12.43 -4.26 5.58
N ARG A 38 11.45 -3.37 5.37
CA ARG A 38 11.31 -2.09 6.08
C ARG A 38 9.98 -2.07 6.82
N ILE A 39 9.89 -1.22 7.84
CA ILE A 39 8.64 -0.95 8.58
C ILE A 39 7.50 -0.60 7.61
N LEU A 40 7.79 0.27 6.63
CA LEU A 40 6.89 0.66 5.54
C LEU A 40 7.18 -0.18 4.29
N HIS A 41 6.83 -1.46 4.32
CA HIS A 41 6.82 -2.31 3.12
C HIS A 41 5.60 -1.99 2.24
N LEU A 42 5.60 -2.53 1.02
CA LEU A 42 4.65 -2.17 -0.03
C LEU A 42 3.19 -2.21 0.44
N GLU A 43 2.80 -3.32 1.05
CA GLU A 43 1.44 -3.60 1.50
C GLU A 43 0.97 -2.53 2.50
N ARG A 44 1.77 -2.21 3.53
CA ARG A 44 1.48 -1.16 4.49
C ARG A 44 1.40 0.23 3.85
N VAL A 45 2.29 0.53 2.91
CA VAL A 45 2.25 1.81 2.19
C VAL A 45 0.97 1.92 1.40
N VAL A 46 0.59 0.89 0.64
CA VAL A 46 -0.64 0.87 -0.16
C VAL A 46 -1.86 1.05 0.73
N TRP A 47 -1.97 0.29 1.83
CA TRP A 47 -3.08 0.42 2.78
C TRP A 47 -3.17 1.84 3.35
N LEU A 48 -2.06 2.40 3.81
CA LEU A 48 -1.99 3.79 4.27
C LEU A 48 -2.32 4.86 3.21
N ASN A 49 -2.34 4.52 1.92
CA ASN A 49 -2.78 5.46 0.86
C ASN A 49 -4.27 5.33 0.54
N ILE A 50 -4.84 4.13 0.68
CA ILE A 50 -6.26 3.89 0.38
C ILE A 50 -7.16 4.06 1.61
N THR A 51 -6.60 4.01 2.82
CA THR A 51 -7.33 4.40 4.02
C THR A 51 -7.63 5.89 3.97
N LEU A 52 -8.91 6.23 3.98
CA LEU A 52 -9.41 7.60 4.07
C LEU A 52 -8.90 8.23 5.38
N LEU A 53 -8.00 9.20 5.28
CA LEU A 53 -7.47 9.92 6.43
C LEU A 53 -8.60 10.81 6.99
N LYS A 54 -9.14 10.44 8.15
CA LYS A 54 -10.18 11.21 8.86
C LYS A 54 -9.56 12.19 9.85
N CYS A 55 -8.29 11.99 10.18
CA CYS A 55 -7.52 12.78 11.12
C CYS A 55 -6.16 13.20 10.53
N THR A 56 -5.32 13.83 11.35
CA THR A 56 -3.96 14.21 10.93
C THR A 56 -3.13 12.96 10.61
N LEU A 57 -2.21 13.09 9.64
CA LEU A 57 -1.35 11.98 9.21
C LEU A 57 -0.57 11.29 10.35
N ARG A 58 -0.30 11.98 11.47
CA ARG A 58 0.42 11.37 12.60
C ARG A 58 -0.50 10.44 13.37
N VAL A 59 -1.70 10.91 13.70
CA VAL A 59 -2.70 10.13 14.41
C VAL A 59 -3.06 8.87 13.61
N GLU A 60 -3.24 9.01 12.30
CA GLU A 60 -3.53 7.89 11.39
C GLU A 60 -2.39 6.87 11.33
N LEU A 61 -1.13 7.34 11.32
CA LEU A 61 0.04 6.45 11.39
C LEU A 61 0.07 5.68 12.72
N ASP A 62 -0.09 6.37 13.84
CA ASP A 62 -0.06 5.74 15.16
C ASP A 62 -1.21 4.71 15.28
N GLN A 63 -2.44 5.08 14.89
CA GLN A 63 -3.59 4.17 14.87
C GLN A 63 -3.38 2.96 13.95
N PHE A 64 -2.79 3.15 12.77
CA PHE A 64 -2.51 2.06 11.84
C PHE A 64 -1.52 1.05 12.42
N PHE A 65 -0.44 1.51 13.06
CA PHE A 65 0.53 0.61 13.68
C PHE A 65 0.01 0.01 14.99
N ASP A 66 -0.89 0.69 15.70
CA ASP A 66 -1.62 0.12 16.84
C ASP A 66 -2.57 -1.01 16.41
N TRP A 67 -3.29 -0.85 15.30
CA TRP A 67 -4.17 -1.88 14.75
C TRP A 67 -3.43 -3.13 14.30
N LEU A 68 -2.18 -2.99 13.87
CA LEU A 68 -1.31 -4.11 13.48
C LEU A 68 -0.60 -4.78 14.65
N ASP A 69 -0.92 -4.42 15.90
CA ASP A 69 -0.20 -4.83 17.12
C ASP A 69 1.32 -4.58 17.01
N ALA A 70 1.66 -3.42 16.46
CA ALA A 70 3.01 -3.08 16.02
C ALA A 70 3.44 -1.69 16.51
N ARG A 71 2.95 -1.30 17.70
CA ARG A 71 3.13 0.02 18.34
C ARG A 71 4.59 0.42 18.54
N GLN A 72 5.47 -0.58 18.64
CA GLN A 72 6.92 -0.36 18.72
C GLN A 72 7.48 0.34 17.48
N PHE A 73 6.77 0.30 16.35
CA PHE A 73 7.14 1.02 15.15
C PHE A 73 6.42 2.35 15.07
N SER A 74 7.18 3.44 15.03
CA SER A 74 6.65 4.79 14.83
C SER A 74 7.32 5.46 13.63
N PRO A 75 6.94 5.11 12.40
CA PRO A 75 7.51 5.76 11.23
C PRO A 75 7.15 7.25 11.21
N THR A 76 8.08 8.07 10.74
CA THR A 76 7.86 9.50 10.60
C THR A 76 6.94 9.79 9.40
N LYS A 77 6.27 10.95 9.42
CA LYS A 77 5.51 11.45 8.26
C LYS A 77 6.36 11.49 6.99
N SER A 78 7.62 11.94 7.10
CA SER A 78 8.55 12.00 5.98
C SER A 78 8.91 10.61 5.44
N ALA A 79 9.08 9.60 6.30
CA ALA A 79 9.32 8.22 5.86
C ALA A 79 8.14 7.69 5.04
N LEU A 80 6.89 7.99 5.44
CA LEU A 80 5.70 7.63 4.66
C LEU A 80 5.67 8.36 3.32
N VAL A 81 5.91 9.68 3.30
CA VAL A 81 5.95 10.47 2.04
C VAL A 81 7.00 9.93 1.08
N GLN A 82 8.20 9.61 1.57
CA GLN A 82 9.26 9.02 0.75
C GLN A 82 8.89 7.62 0.25
N ALA A 83 8.21 6.81 1.07
CA ALA A 83 7.75 5.50 0.65
C ALA A 83 6.64 5.59 -0.42
N ARG A 84 5.72 6.55 -0.29
CA ARG A 84 4.68 6.85 -1.27
C ARG A 84 5.26 7.21 -2.64
N GLN A 85 6.30 8.05 -2.64
CA GLN A 85 6.97 8.49 -3.87
C GLN A 85 7.61 7.34 -4.66
N LYS A 86 7.79 6.15 -4.08
CA LYS A 86 8.31 4.98 -4.79
C LYS A 86 7.29 4.33 -5.72
N LEU A 87 5.99 4.58 -5.51
CA LEU A 87 4.93 4.06 -6.36
C LEU A 87 4.69 4.98 -7.55
N LEU A 88 4.52 4.40 -8.73
CA LEU A 88 4.04 5.12 -9.91
C LEU A 88 2.50 5.25 -9.84
N PRO A 89 1.90 6.35 -10.34
CA PRO A 89 0.44 6.49 -10.36
C PRO A 89 -0.30 5.33 -11.05
N LYS A 90 0.35 4.71 -12.05
CA LYS A 90 -0.15 3.51 -12.74
C LYS A 90 -0.47 2.35 -11.77
N PHE A 91 0.25 2.23 -10.66
CA PHE A 91 -0.04 1.22 -9.64
C PHE A 91 -1.49 1.31 -9.16
N PHE A 92 -1.94 2.50 -8.74
CA PHE A 92 -3.28 2.66 -8.21
C PHE A 92 -4.34 2.55 -9.31
N LYS A 93 -4.05 3.09 -10.51
CA LYS A 93 -4.94 2.93 -11.66
C LYS A 93 -5.23 1.46 -11.95
N ASP A 94 -4.18 0.66 -12.08
CA ASP A 94 -4.31 -0.76 -12.39
C ASP A 94 -4.91 -1.51 -11.20
N MET A 95 -4.54 -1.21 -9.95
CA MET A 95 -5.10 -1.86 -8.76
C MET A 95 -6.63 -1.72 -8.66
N PHE A 96 -7.18 -0.53 -8.94
CA PHE A 96 -8.62 -0.29 -8.85
C PHE A 96 -9.40 -0.81 -10.07
N MET A 97 -8.73 -1.04 -11.21
CA MET A 97 -9.33 -1.53 -12.45
C MET A 97 -9.18 -3.05 -12.64
N PHE A 98 -8.14 -3.65 -12.03
CA PHE A 98 -7.82 -5.08 -12.10
C PHE A 98 -8.95 -5.97 -11.59
N SER A 99 -9.78 -5.45 -10.69
CA SER A 99 -10.90 -6.13 -10.08
C SER A 99 -12.22 -6.03 -10.85
N VAL A 100 -12.21 -5.39 -12.03
CA VAL A 100 -13.37 -5.27 -12.95
C VAL A 100 -13.25 -6.26 -14.14
N SER A 101 -12.11 -6.96 -14.27
CA SER A 101 -11.83 -7.97 -15.31
C SER A 101 -12.06 -9.39 -14.79
#